data_AF-A0A2Z6S390-F1
#
_entry.id   AF-A0A2Z6S390-F1
#
_cell.length_a   1.000
_cell.length_b   1.000
_cell.length_c   1.000
_cell.angle_alpha   90.00
_cell.angle_beta   90.00
_cell.angle_gamma   90.00
#
_symmetry.space_group_name_H-M   'P 1'
#
loop_
_entity.id
_entity.type
_entity.pdbx_description
1 polymer ?
#
loop_
_entity_poly.entity_id
_entity_poly.type
_entity_poly.pdbx_seq_one_letter_code
_entity_poly.pdbx_strand_id
1 'polypeptide(L)'
;MDFQSDIQKNQKTGLPLMKLYLMDMDETTKHESSQIQSHLASPSWPFRMPVIGMSGSGKTNILGNLFLGTKAECICKGPKGTSYGSRYIACDDLIVCGYHPDEPKWAFVRYMYAIISKDPKAPYYENIQFIYISPEEIPSVSAFSPERSTVIVFEDVCLASEYIQNQIGQFFGNGRHQNISCVYVAQKYHKIPIFIRENSSHLVLFNSGSSHEDISKIIRRYTDDVKNASMVINSYLRKDEFVVFDLTRLENDPLAIRLRFDTPLNLQKKIMMRQKRKEKSAPANE
;
A
#
# COMPACT_ATOMS: atom_id res chain seq x y z
N MET A 1 -13.68 35.53 72.87
CA MET A 1 -12.83 34.33 72.67
C MET A 1 -13.45 33.53 71.54
N ASP A 2 -13.52 34.09 70.33
CA ASP A 2 -12.39 34.37 69.40
C ASP A 2 -11.71 33.08 68.97
N PHE A 3 -11.32 32.84 67.72
CA PHE A 3 -11.56 33.41 66.39
C PHE A 3 -11.06 32.31 65.42
N GLN A 4 -11.51 32.35 64.17
CA GLN A 4 -11.07 31.52 63.04
C GLN A 4 -9.54 31.29 62.94
N SER A 5 -9.15 30.16 62.34
CA SER A 5 -8.28 30.25 61.15
C SER A 5 -8.55 29.12 60.15
N ASP A 6 -8.89 29.54 58.93
CA ASP A 6 -9.11 28.76 57.72
C ASP A 6 -7.83 28.09 57.21
N ILE A 7 -7.90 26.86 56.67
CA ILE A 7 -7.17 26.47 55.44
C ILE A 7 -7.99 25.41 54.66
N GLN A 8 -8.53 25.86 53.52
CA GLN A 8 -8.80 25.11 52.28
C GLN A 8 -9.69 23.85 52.31
N LYS A 9 -11.01 24.06 52.19
CA LYS A 9 -11.86 23.17 51.39
C LYS A 9 -11.89 23.66 49.94
N ASN A 10 -10.78 23.44 49.21
CA ASN A 10 -10.83 23.53 47.75
C ASN A 10 -11.68 22.35 47.25
N GLN A 11 -12.89 22.67 46.81
CA GLN A 11 -13.78 21.77 46.10
C GLN A 11 -13.05 21.25 44.85
N LYS A 12 -12.64 19.97 44.87
CA LYS A 12 -12.34 19.22 43.64
C LYS A 12 -13.66 19.00 42.91
N THR A 13 -14.14 20.00 42.18
CA THR A 13 -15.12 19.82 41.10
C THR A 13 -14.41 19.24 39.88
N GLY A 14 -13.76 18.09 40.05
CA GLY A 14 -13.36 17.26 38.92
C GLY A 14 -14.61 16.54 38.43
N LEU A 15 -15.02 16.78 37.19
CA LEU A 15 -16.06 15.99 36.55
C LEU A 15 -15.74 14.49 36.75
N PRO A 16 -16.72 13.66 37.16
CA PRO A 16 -16.47 12.24 37.34
C PRO A 16 -15.93 11.65 36.05
N LEU A 17 -14.84 10.89 36.16
CA LEU A 17 -14.16 10.28 35.03
C LEU A 17 -15.16 9.40 34.27
N MET A 18 -15.49 9.77 33.03
CA MET A 18 -16.37 8.99 32.18
C MET A 18 -15.65 7.69 31.80
N LYS A 19 -16.18 6.55 32.24
CA LYS A 19 -15.71 5.23 31.78
C LYS A 19 -16.21 4.99 30.37
N LEU A 20 -15.40 5.34 29.39
CA LEU A 20 -15.68 5.07 27.98
C LEU A 20 -15.24 3.64 27.65
N TYR A 21 -16.19 2.78 27.28
CA TYR A 21 -15.88 1.50 26.65
C TYR A 21 -15.79 1.73 25.14
N LEU A 22 -14.57 1.82 24.62
CA LEU A 22 -14.31 1.94 23.20
C LEU A 22 -14.49 0.56 22.56
N MET A 23 -15.66 0.32 21.97
CA MET A 23 -15.91 -0.84 21.13
C MET A 23 -15.48 -0.52 19.70
N ASP A 24 -14.66 -1.40 19.09
CA ASP A 24 -14.32 -1.33 17.67
C ASP A 24 -15.49 -1.88 16.86
N MET A 25 -16.45 -1.01 16.52
CA MET A 25 -17.66 -1.38 15.77
C MET A 25 -17.35 -1.84 14.33
N ASP A 26 -16.15 -1.56 13.83
CA ASP A 26 -15.71 -1.94 12.48
C ASP A 26 -15.12 -3.37 12.43
N GLU A 27 -14.95 -4.04 13.58
CA GLU A 27 -14.34 -5.36 13.69
C GLU A 27 -15.09 -6.47 12.92
N THR A 28 -16.40 -6.31 12.73
CA THR A 28 -17.26 -7.25 11.98
C THR A 28 -16.82 -7.42 10.53
N THR A 29 -16.22 -6.40 9.92
CA THR A 29 -15.73 -6.43 8.53
C THR A 29 -14.33 -7.04 8.37
N LYS A 30 -13.57 -7.21 9.47
CA LYS A 30 -12.20 -7.76 9.43
C LYS A 30 -12.14 -9.23 9.03
N HIS A 31 -13.20 -10.00 9.28
CA HIS A 31 -13.23 -11.42 8.95
C HIS A 31 -13.27 -11.65 7.43
N GLU A 32 -14.04 -10.84 6.69
CA GLU A 32 -14.10 -10.89 5.22
C GLU A 32 -12.81 -10.38 4.59
N SER A 33 -12.21 -9.32 5.13
CA SER A 33 -10.95 -8.76 4.61
C SER A 33 -9.76 -9.72 4.79
N SER A 34 -9.79 -10.57 5.81
CA SER A 34 -8.75 -11.60 6.04
C SER A 34 -8.72 -12.68 4.95
N GLN A 35 -9.84 -12.95 4.29
CA GLN A 35 -9.91 -13.93 3.19
C GLN A 35 -9.22 -13.44 1.92
N ILE A 36 -9.11 -12.11 1.75
CA ILE A 36 -8.53 -11.46 0.56
C ILE A 36 -7.00 -11.42 0.62
N GLN A 37 -6.43 -11.65 1.82
CA GLN A 37 -4.99 -11.64 2.07
C GLN A 37 -4.44 -13.06 2.22
N SER A 38 -3.82 -13.60 1.19
CA SER A 38 -3.23 -14.95 1.26
C SER A 38 -1.82 -14.98 1.88
N HIS A 39 -1.19 -13.82 2.08
CA HIS A 39 0.17 -13.71 2.61
C HIS A 39 0.29 -12.54 3.59
N LEU A 40 1.00 -12.73 4.71
CA LEU A 40 1.15 -11.73 5.78
C LEU A 40 1.79 -10.41 5.30
N ALA A 41 2.62 -10.51 4.26
CA ALA A 41 3.29 -9.39 3.64
C ALA A 41 2.42 -8.61 2.63
N SER A 42 1.26 -9.16 2.24
CA SER A 42 0.34 -8.47 1.34
C SER A 42 -0.26 -7.22 2.02
N PRO A 43 -0.65 -6.19 1.25
CA PRO A 43 -1.30 -5.00 1.81
C PRO A 43 -2.58 -5.35 2.57
N SER A 44 -2.78 -4.74 3.75
CA SER A 44 -4.00 -4.88 4.58
C SER A 44 -5.24 -4.40 3.83
N TRP A 45 -6.25 -5.26 3.74
CA TRP A 45 -7.46 -4.96 3.00
C TRP A 45 -8.48 -4.17 3.86
N PRO A 46 -9.14 -3.13 3.32
CA PRO A 46 -8.88 -2.50 2.02
C PRO A 46 -7.63 -1.60 2.06
N PHE A 47 -6.86 -1.58 0.97
CA PHE A 47 -5.64 -0.78 0.86
C PHE A 47 -5.75 0.34 -0.17
N ARG A 48 -4.93 1.38 0.02
CA ARG A 48 -4.78 2.54 -0.86
C ARG A 48 -3.29 2.76 -1.07
N MET A 49 -2.80 2.39 -2.26
CA MET A 49 -1.38 2.16 -2.49
C MET A 49 -0.86 2.91 -3.73
N PRO A 50 -0.25 4.09 -3.56
CA PRO A 50 0.59 4.66 -4.59
C PRO A 50 1.84 3.80 -4.86
N VAL A 51 2.15 3.62 -6.15
CA VAL A 51 3.33 2.90 -6.64
C VAL A 51 4.12 3.85 -7.53
N ILE A 52 5.36 4.14 -7.13
CA ILE A 52 6.12 5.26 -7.69
C ILE A 52 7.47 4.80 -8.19
N GLY A 53 7.89 5.30 -9.34
CA GLY A 53 9.11 4.84 -10.01
C GLY A 53 9.20 5.32 -11.44
N MET A 54 10.40 5.48 -11.97
CA MET A 54 10.59 5.92 -13.35
C MET A 54 9.97 4.94 -14.36
N SER A 55 9.79 5.38 -15.61
CA SER A 55 9.39 4.46 -16.67
C SER A 55 10.41 3.31 -16.79
N GLY A 56 9.94 2.09 -17.05
CA GLY A 56 10.78 0.89 -17.08
C GLY A 56 11.20 0.32 -15.72
N SER A 57 10.89 0.97 -14.59
CA SER A 57 11.34 0.49 -13.26
C SER A 57 10.62 -0.75 -12.73
N GLY A 58 9.74 -1.38 -13.52
CA GLY A 58 9.04 -2.61 -13.12
C GLY A 58 7.78 -2.46 -12.24
N LYS A 59 7.26 -1.24 -12.04
CA LYS A 59 6.05 -0.97 -11.21
C LYS A 59 4.85 -1.87 -11.56
N THR A 60 4.44 -1.87 -12.82
CA THR A 60 3.30 -2.64 -13.32
C THR A 60 3.57 -4.14 -13.24
N ASN A 61 4.84 -4.54 -13.45
CA ASN A 61 5.23 -5.95 -13.38
C ASN A 61 5.03 -6.50 -11.97
N ILE A 62 5.39 -5.73 -10.93
CA ILE A 62 5.17 -6.19 -9.56
C ILE A 62 3.67 -6.29 -9.22
N LEU A 63 2.82 -5.39 -9.76
CA LEU A 63 1.38 -5.48 -9.58
C LEU A 63 0.82 -6.78 -10.17
N GLY A 64 1.21 -7.14 -11.40
CA GLY A 64 0.83 -8.42 -11.99
C GLY A 64 1.26 -9.62 -11.13
N ASN A 65 2.46 -9.58 -10.55
CA ASN A 65 2.91 -10.63 -9.62
C ASN A 65 2.08 -10.69 -8.34
N LEU A 66 1.60 -9.57 -7.82
CA LEU A 66 0.70 -9.56 -6.64
C LEU A 66 -0.66 -10.15 -6.96
N PHE A 67 -1.25 -9.78 -8.10
CA PHE A 67 -2.56 -10.24 -8.52
C PHE A 67 -2.56 -11.70 -8.96
N LEU A 68 -1.43 -12.25 -9.43
CA LEU A 68 -1.36 -13.64 -9.88
C LEU A 68 -0.73 -14.59 -8.86
N GLY A 69 0.16 -14.06 -8.01
CA GLY A 69 0.89 -14.80 -6.99
C GLY A 69 1.51 -16.12 -7.49
N THR A 70 1.50 -17.12 -6.63
CA THR A 70 1.99 -18.47 -6.97
C THR A 70 1.02 -19.24 -7.87
N LYS A 71 -0.23 -18.77 -7.98
CA LYS A 71 -1.26 -19.42 -8.79
C LYS A 71 -0.91 -19.41 -10.28
N ALA A 72 -0.36 -18.32 -10.81
CA ALA A 72 0.07 -18.30 -12.21
C ALA A 72 1.15 -19.34 -12.52
N GLU A 73 2.12 -19.53 -11.62
CA GLU A 73 3.11 -20.59 -11.78
C GLU A 73 2.46 -21.98 -11.79
N CYS A 74 1.51 -22.23 -10.88
CA CYS A 74 0.82 -23.52 -10.79
C CYS A 74 -0.04 -23.81 -12.03
N ILE A 75 -0.64 -22.79 -12.65
CA ILE A 75 -1.39 -22.94 -13.90
C ILE A 75 -0.43 -23.28 -15.06
N CYS A 76 0.71 -22.60 -15.14
CA CYS A 76 1.66 -22.79 -16.25
C CYS A 76 2.48 -24.09 -16.12
N LYS A 77 2.85 -24.49 -14.90
CA LYS A 77 3.79 -25.61 -14.65
C LYS A 77 3.14 -26.83 -13.99
N GLY A 78 1.86 -26.75 -13.63
CA GLY A 78 1.17 -27.76 -12.83
C GLY A 78 1.22 -27.46 -11.32
N PRO A 79 0.34 -28.11 -10.54
CA PRO A 79 0.20 -27.86 -9.11
C PRO A 79 1.47 -28.22 -8.33
N LYS A 80 1.72 -27.49 -7.23
CA LYS A 80 2.78 -27.85 -6.27
C LYS A 80 2.18 -28.75 -5.20
N GLY A 81 2.37 -30.06 -5.36
CA GLY A 81 1.68 -31.06 -4.55
C GLY A 81 0.19 -31.06 -4.85
N THR A 82 -0.65 -30.84 -3.83
CA THR A 82 -2.11 -30.76 -3.97
C THR A 82 -2.64 -29.32 -4.14
N SER A 83 -1.77 -28.30 -4.05
CA SER A 83 -2.17 -26.89 -4.10
C SER A 83 -1.99 -26.28 -5.49
N TYR A 84 -2.98 -25.50 -5.93
CA TYR A 84 -2.94 -24.69 -7.14
C TYR A 84 -2.46 -23.25 -6.90
N GLY A 85 -1.73 -23.04 -5.79
CA GLY A 85 -1.19 -21.75 -5.41
C GLY A 85 -2.27 -20.74 -5.03
N SER A 86 -1.83 -19.53 -4.68
CA SER A 86 -2.68 -18.42 -4.28
C SER A 86 -2.25 -17.13 -4.98
N ARG A 87 -3.22 -16.23 -5.19
CA ARG A 87 -2.97 -14.82 -5.53
C ARG A 87 -2.60 -14.07 -4.26
N TYR A 88 -1.60 -13.19 -4.28
CA TYR A 88 -1.20 -12.45 -3.08
C TYR A 88 -2.20 -11.36 -2.70
N ILE A 89 -2.86 -10.78 -3.71
CA ILE A 89 -4.05 -9.94 -3.56
C ILE A 89 -5.21 -10.69 -4.22
N ALA A 90 -6.01 -11.38 -3.41
CA ALA A 90 -7.06 -12.27 -3.88
C ALA A 90 -8.42 -11.55 -4.02
N CYS A 91 -8.45 -10.43 -4.74
CA CYS A 91 -9.68 -9.68 -5.02
C CYS A 91 -10.58 -10.40 -6.03
N ASP A 92 -11.89 -10.20 -5.93
CA ASP A 92 -12.86 -10.73 -6.87
C ASP A 92 -12.76 -10.02 -8.22
N ASP A 93 -12.73 -8.69 -8.21
CA ASP A 93 -12.72 -7.88 -9.43
C ASP A 93 -11.45 -7.04 -9.50
N LEU A 94 -10.71 -7.17 -10.61
CA LEU A 94 -9.54 -6.33 -10.93
C LEU A 94 -9.89 -5.41 -12.10
N ILE A 95 -9.92 -4.10 -11.84
CA ILE A 95 -10.15 -3.07 -12.84
C ILE A 95 -8.84 -2.32 -13.07
N VAL A 96 -8.43 -2.19 -14.33
CA VAL A 96 -7.30 -1.36 -14.73
C VAL A 96 -7.83 -0.17 -15.51
N CYS A 97 -7.55 1.03 -15.02
CA CYS A 97 -7.91 2.29 -15.61
C CYS A 97 -6.65 2.96 -16.18
N GLY A 98 -6.58 3.11 -17.49
CA GLY A 98 -5.44 3.72 -18.18
C GLY A 98 -5.70 3.96 -19.66
N TYR A 99 -4.72 4.56 -20.34
CA TYR A 99 -4.84 4.94 -21.76
C TYR A 99 -4.32 3.87 -22.74
N HIS A 100 -3.76 2.77 -22.24
CA HIS A 100 -3.00 1.79 -23.03
C HIS A 100 -3.51 0.35 -22.75
N PRO A 101 -4.69 -0.04 -23.28
CA PRO A 101 -5.33 -1.33 -22.99
C PRO A 101 -4.55 -2.56 -23.49
N ASP A 102 -3.69 -2.36 -24.48
CA ASP A 102 -2.95 -3.42 -25.18
C ASP A 102 -1.53 -3.61 -24.64
N GLU A 103 -1.19 -3.01 -23.50
CA GLU A 103 0.10 -3.24 -22.88
C GLU A 103 0.31 -4.74 -22.58
N PRO A 104 1.45 -5.33 -22.99
CA PRO A 104 1.67 -6.78 -22.87
C PRO A 104 1.50 -7.34 -21.45
N LYS A 105 1.78 -6.51 -20.43
CA LYS A 105 1.68 -6.90 -19.01
C LYS A 105 0.22 -7.15 -18.62
N TRP A 106 -0.68 -6.23 -18.99
CA TRP A 106 -2.11 -6.38 -18.71
C TRP A 106 -2.79 -7.40 -19.60
N ALA A 107 -2.33 -7.55 -20.85
CA ALA A 107 -2.75 -8.66 -21.70
C ALA A 107 -2.45 -10.01 -21.04
N PHE A 108 -1.25 -10.18 -20.45
CA PHE A 108 -0.91 -11.39 -19.70
C PHE A 108 -1.78 -11.59 -18.45
N VAL A 109 -1.99 -10.56 -17.63
CA VAL A 109 -2.86 -10.66 -16.45
C VAL A 109 -4.29 -11.01 -16.85
N ARG A 110 -4.84 -10.36 -17.89
CA ARG A 110 -6.16 -10.64 -18.45
C ARG A 110 -6.27 -12.09 -18.92
N TYR A 111 -5.27 -12.59 -19.63
CA TYR A 111 -5.21 -13.99 -20.08
C TYR A 111 -5.25 -14.96 -18.90
N MET A 112 -4.45 -14.71 -17.86
CA MET A 112 -4.43 -15.58 -16.68
C MET A 112 -5.74 -15.54 -15.90
N TYR A 113 -6.35 -14.36 -15.73
CA TYR A 113 -7.68 -14.23 -15.12
C TYR A 113 -8.73 -15.01 -15.90
N ALA A 114 -8.71 -14.93 -17.24
CA ALA A 114 -9.62 -15.68 -18.10
C ALA A 114 -9.44 -17.20 -17.98
N ILE A 115 -8.24 -17.71 -17.70
CA ILE A 115 -8.04 -19.13 -17.39
C ILE A 115 -8.63 -19.49 -16.03
N ILE A 116 -8.34 -18.68 -15.00
CA ILE A 116 -8.78 -18.93 -13.62
C ILE A 116 -10.30 -18.97 -13.53
N SER A 117 -11.01 -18.06 -14.19
CA SER A 117 -12.47 -17.97 -14.10
C SER A 117 -13.23 -18.78 -15.17
N LYS A 118 -12.55 -19.58 -15.99
CA LYS A 118 -13.17 -20.25 -17.14
C LYS A 118 -14.14 -21.36 -16.77
N ASP A 119 -13.74 -22.25 -15.86
CA ASP A 119 -14.46 -23.49 -15.57
C ASP A 119 -14.68 -23.64 -14.06
N PRO A 120 -15.92 -23.49 -13.57
CA PRO A 120 -16.26 -23.67 -12.16
C PRO A 120 -15.90 -25.05 -11.57
N LYS A 121 -15.67 -26.06 -12.40
CA LYS A 121 -15.26 -27.40 -11.98
C LYS A 121 -13.74 -27.56 -11.88
N ALA A 122 -12.96 -26.60 -12.38
CA ALA A 122 -11.52 -26.66 -12.30
C ALA A 122 -11.05 -26.47 -10.85
N PRO A 123 -10.04 -27.23 -10.39
CA PRO A 123 -9.57 -27.15 -9.00
C PRO A 123 -8.85 -25.83 -8.68
N TYR A 124 -8.47 -25.06 -9.69
CA TYR A 124 -7.87 -23.73 -9.55
C TYR A 124 -8.86 -22.58 -9.74
N TYR A 125 -10.15 -22.89 -9.98
CA TYR A 125 -11.18 -21.91 -10.28
C TYR A 125 -11.33 -20.87 -9.17
N GLU A 126 -11.51 -19.62 -9.58
CA GLU A 126 -11.98 -18.54 -8.71
C GLU A 126 -13.01 -17.70 -9.48
N ASN A 127 -14.04 -17.21 -8.78
CA ASN A 127 -15.08 -16.36 -9.36
C ASN A 127 -14.59 -14.90 -9.51
N ILE A 128 -13.64 -14.70 -10.43
CA ILE A 128 -12.92 -13.43 -10.59
C ILE A 128 -13.15 -12.79 -11.96
N GLN A 129 -13.04 -11.46 -12.00
CA GLN A 129 -13.14 -10.67 -13.22
C GLN A 129 -11.92 -9.77 -13.43
N PHE A 130 -11.53 -9.60 -14.69
CA PHE A 130 -10.59 -8.57 -15.12
C PHE A 130 -11.29 -7.63 -16.09
N ILE A 131 -11.19 -6.32 -15.85
CA ILE A 131 -11.74 -5.28 -16.73
C ILE A 131 -10.65 -4.25 -16.99
N TYR A 132 -10.56 -3.79 -18.24
CA TYR A 132 -9.78 -2.60 -18.59
C TYR A 132 -10.74 -1.50 -19.02
N ILE A 133 -10.59 -0.31 -18.46
CA ILE A 133 -11.43 0.86 -18.77
C ILE A 133 -10.56 2.06 -19.15
N SER A 134 -11.11 2.96 -19.97
CA SER A 134 -10.51 4.27 -20.18
C SER A 134 -10.77 5.20 -18.98
N PRO A 135 -9.93 6.21 -18.74
CA PRO A 135 -10.15 7.17 -17.65
C PRO A 135 -11.45 7.98 -17.77
N GLU A 136 -12.01 8.08 -18.97
CA GLU A 136 -13.30 8.72 -19.24
C GLU A 136 -14.49 7.85 -18.80
N GLU A 137 -14.27 6.55 -18.57
CA GLU A 137 -15.29 5.56 -18.19
C GLU A 137 -15.20 5.17 -16.71
N ILE A 138 -14.46 5.91 -15.89
CA ILE A 138 -14.35 5.64 -14.45
C ILE A 138 -15.76 5.66 -13.82
N PRO A 139 -16.23 4.54 -13.24
CA PRO A 139 -17.54 4.50 -12.59
C PRO A 139 -17.52 5.28 -11.27
N SER A 140 -18.70 5.73 -10.83
CA SER A 140 -18.87 6.24 -9.46
C SER A 140 -18.57 5.14 -8.45
N VAL A 141 -17.95 5.50 -7.31
CA VAL A 141 -17.73 4.58 -6.18
C VAL A 141 -19.05 3.94 -5.70
N SER A 142 -20.17 4.68 -5.78
CA SER A 142 -21.48 4.18 -5.37
C SER A 142 -22.08 3.12 -6.30
N ALA A 143 -21.47 2.87 -7.47
CA ALA A 143 -21.92 1.84 -8.41
C ALA A 143 -21.40 0.44 -8.05
N PHE A 144 -20.43 0.36 -7.12
CA PHE A 144 -19.87 -0.91 -6.67
C PHE A 144 -20.72 -1.51 -5.55
N SER A 145 -20.67 -2.84 -5.45
CA SER A 145 -21.30 -3.61 -4.40
C SER A 145 -20.24 -4.02 -3.38
N PRO A 146 -20.46 -3.79 -2.07
CA PRO A 146 -19.49 -4.16 -1.03
C PRO A 146 -19.32 -5.69 -0.90
N GLU A 147 -20.26 -6.47 -1.42
CA GLU A 147 -20.21 -7.93 -1.42
C GLU A 147 -19.12 -8.50 -2.34
N ARG A 148 -18.59 -7.71 -3.29
CA ARG A 148 -17.46 -8.09 -4.13
C ARG A 148 -16.24 -7.25 -3.84
N SER A 149 -15.12 -7.91 -3.56
CA SER A 149 -13.85 -7.23 -3.31
C SER A 149 -13.24 -6.72 -4.61
N THR A 150 -13.14 -5.41 -4.76
CA THR A 150 -12.63 -4.79 -6.00
C THR A 150 -11.27 -4.15 -5.78
N VAL A 151 -10.33 -4.38 -6.70
CA VAL A 151 -9.12 -3.55 -6.84
C VAL A 151 -9.22 -2.73 -8.11
N ILE A 152 -9.07 -1.41 -7.99
CA ILE A 152 -8.89 -0.53 -9.15
C ILE A 152 -7.45 -0.01 -9.21
N VAL A 153 -6.80 -0.18 -10.37
CA VAL A 153 -5.45 0.29 -10.66
C VAL A 153 -5.54 1.47 -11.62
N PHE A 154 -5.12 2.63 -11.16
CA PHE A 154 -5.01 3.85 -11.96
C PHE A 154 -3.59 3.98 -12.51
N GLU A 155 -3.40 3.69 -13.79
CA GLU A 155 -2.08 3.64 -14.42
C GLU A 155 -1.92 4.67 -15.53
N ASP A 156 -0.79 5.38 -15.49
CA ASP A 156 -0.43 6.44 -16.44
C ASP A 156 -1.49 7.53 -16.61
N VAL A 157 -2.33 7.71 -15.60
CA VAL A 157 -3.35 8.76 -15.54
C VAL A 157 -2.88 10.04 -14.86
N CYS A 158 -1.59 10.18 -14.49
CA CYS A 158 -1.07 11.37 -13.80
C CYS A 158 -1.35 12.72 -14.49
N LEU A 159 -1.50 12.69 -15.82
CA LEU A 159 -1.74 13.88 -16.63
C LEU A 159 -3.20 14.00 -17.08
N ALA A 160 -4.08 13.13 -16.60
CA ALA A 160 -5.51 13.23 -16.87
C ALA A 160 -6.08 14.54 -16.28
N SER A 161 -7.24 14.95 -16.79
CA SER A 161 -7.90 16.19 -16.38
C SER A 161 -8.18 16.23 -14.87
N GLU A 162 -8.34 17.43 -14.32
CA GLU A 162 -8.71 17.60 -12.90
C GLU A 162 -10.02 16.88 -12.56
N TYR A 163 -10.98 16.87 -13.49
CA TYR A 163 -12.21 16.09 -13.35
C TYR A 163 -11.93 14.60 -13.11
N ILE A 164 -11.07 13.99 -13.93
CA ILE A 164 -10.66 12.59 -13.78
C ILE A 164 -9.90 12.39 -12.46
N GLN A 165 -8.94 13.27 -12.13
CA GLN A 165 -8.22 13.18 -10.84
C GLN A 165 -9.16 13.26 -9.63
N ASN A 166 -10.21 14.08 -9.71
CA ASN A 166 -11.21 14.20 -8.66
C ASN A 166 -12.06 12.92 -8.54
N GLN A 167 -12.44 12.30 -9.65
CA GLN A 167 -13.09 10.97 -9.65
C GLN A 167 -12.19 9.93 -8.98
N ILE A 168 -10.92 9.86 -9.36
CA ILE A 168 -9.92 8.96 -8.75
C ILE A 168 -9.80 9.25 -7.24
N GLY A 169 -9.78 10.52 -6.85
CA GLY A 169 -9.76 10.94 -5.44
C GLY A 169 -10.90 10.33 -4.62
N GLN A 170 -12.12 10.23 -5.19
CA GLN A 170 -13.25 9.62 -4.49
C GLN A 170 -13.00 8.15 -4.11
N PHE A 171 -12.29 7.38 -4.94
CA PHE A 171 -11.91 6.01 -4.61
C PHE A 171 -10.97 5.95 -3.40
N PHE A 172 -9.99 6.87 -3.32
CA PHE A 172 -9.06 6.94 -2.19
C PHE A 172 -9.72 7.44 -0.89
N GLY A 173 -10.76 8.26 -0.98
CA GLY A 173 -11.52 8.74 0.18
C GLY A 173 -12.58 7.75 0.67
N ASN A 174 -13.38 7.23 -0.26
CA ASN A 174 -14.65 6.56 0.04
C ASN A 174 -14.67 5.07 -0.36
N GLY A 175 -13.71 4.61 -1.17
CA GLY A 175 -13.73 3.25 -1.75
C GLY A 175 -13.81 2.13 -0.72
N ARG A 176 -13.20 2.32 0.46
CA ARG A 176 -13.23 1.31 1.54
C ARG A 176 -14.65 0.91 1.99
N HIS A 177 -15.62 1.84 1.92
CA HIS A 177 -16.99 1.57 2.32
C HIS A 177 -17.73 0.67 1.31
N GLN A 178 -17.18 0.54 0.11
CA GLN A 178 -17.70 -0.30 -0.97
C GLN A 178 -16.76 -1.48 -1.26
N ASN A 179 -15.94 -1.88 -0.28
CA ASN A 179 -15.00 -2.98 -0.40
C ASN A 179 -13.99 -2.80 -1.56
N ILE A 180 -13.52 -1.57 -1.78
CA ILE A 180 -12.60 -1.23 -2.86
C ILE A 180 -11.21 -0.91 -2.31
N SER A 181 -10.21 -1.56 -2.87
CA SER A 181 -8.80 -1.20 -2.74
C SER A 181 -8.31 -0.48 -3.99
N CYS A 182 -7.40 0.48 -3.82
CA CYS A 182 -6.96 1.37 -4.88
C CYS A 182 -5.45 1.34 -5.05
N VAL A 183 -4.98 1.32 -6.29
CA VAL A 183 -3.57 1.47 -6.64
C VAL A 183 -3.43 2.67 -7.56
N TYR A 184 -2.49 3.56 -7.28
CA TYR A 184 -2.18 4.70 -8.16
C TYR A 184 -0.73 4.59 -8.62
N VAL A 185 -0.51 4.30 -9.90
CA VAL A 185 0.82 4.16 -10.48
C VAL A 185 1.27 5.50 -11.04
N ALA A 186 2.41 6.00 -10.57
CA ALA A 186 2.95 7.29 -10.99
C ALA A 186 4.45 7.24 -11.21
N GLN A 187 4.95 8.16 -12.03
CA GLN A 187 6.41 8.28 -12.20
C GLN A 187 7.09 9.02 -11.04
N LYS A 188 6.39 10.01 -10.46
CA LYS A 188 6.95 10.90 -9.43
C LYS A 188 5.92 11.18 -8.34
N TYR A 189 6.35 11.13 -7.07
CA TYR A 189 5.49 11.32 -5.90
C TYR A 189 4.71 12.64 -5.90
N HIS A 190 5.38 13.76 -6.15
CA HIS A 190 4.74 15.09 -6.18
C HIS A 190 3.68 15.30 -7.28
N LYS A 191 3.58 14.37 -8.26
CA LYS A 191 2.55 14.45 -9.31
C LYS A 191 1.23 13.83 -8.86
N ILE A 192 1.24 13.06 -7.79
CA ILE A 192 0.03 12.48 -7.21
C ILE A 192 -0.70 13.59 -6.43
N PRO A 193 -2.01 13.78 -6.64
CA PRO A 193 -2.83 14.70 -5.86
C PRO A 193 -2.60 14.55 -4.35
N ILE A 194 -2.52 15.68 -3.62
CA ILE A 194 -2.27 15.69 -2.17
C ILE A 194 -3.26 14.82 -1.43
N PHE A 195 -4.56 14.93 -1.78
CA PHE A 195 -5.63 14.13 -1.17
C PHE A 195 -5.35 12.62 -1.26
N ILE A 196 -4.90 12.12 -2.41
CA ILE A 196 -4.55 10.71 -2.60
C ILE A 196 -3.35 10.33 -1.71
N ARG A 197 -2.31 11.17 -1.67
CA ARG A 197 -1.10 10.94 -0.87
C ARG A 197 -1.42 10.84 0.63
N GLU A 198 -2.25 11.73 1.14
CA GLU A 198 -2.60 11.78 2.57
C GLU A 198 -3.55 10.65 2.99
N ASN A 199 -4.38 10.15 2.07
CA ASN A 199 -5.28 9.02 2.32
C ASN A 199 -4.67 7.64 2.01
N SER A 200 -3.40 7.59 1.65
CA SER A 200 -2.72 6.34 1.31
C SER A 200 -2.42 5.51 2.56
N SER A 201 -2.72 4.20 2.51
CA SER A 201 -2.35 3.26 3.56
C SER A 201 -0.98 2.62 3.32
N HIS A 202 -0.54 2.56 2.07
CA HIS A 202 0.74 1.98 1.68
C HIS A 202 1.44 2.90 0.69
N LEU A 203 2.76 2.79 0.59
CA LEU A 203 3.56 3.44 -0.45
C LEU A 203 4.61 2.46 -0.97
N VAL A 204 4.61 2.21 -2.28
CA VAL A 204 5.65 1.42 -2.94
C VAL A 204 6.56 2.36 -3.71
N LEU A 205 7.84 2.36 -3.37
CA LEU A 205 8.84 3.26 -3.93
C LEU A 205 9.90 2.45 -4.68
N PHE A 206 9.90 2.59 -6.00
CA PHE A 206 10.99 2.22 -6.89
C PHE A 206 11.91 3.43 -7.12
N ASN A 207 13.03 3.20 -7.81
CA ASN A 207 13.87 4.29 -8.28
C ASN A 207 13.08 5.23 -9.21
N SER A 208 12.84 6.46 -8.76
CA SER A 208 12.06 7.48 -9.47
C SER A 208 12.89 8.69 -9.90
N GLY A 209 14.17 8.75 -9.51
CA GLY A 209 14.99 9.96 -9.67
C GLY A 209 14.39 11.23 -9.05
N SER A 210 13.35 11.09 -8.20
CA SER A 210 12.57 12.22 -7.68
C SER A 210 13.29 12.96 -6.56
N SER A 211 12.90 14.23 -6.35
CA SER A 211 13.34 15.05 -5.22
C SER A 211 13.15 14.32 -3.89
N HIS A 212 14.17 14.40 -3.05
CA HIS A 212 14.19 13.83 -1.70
C HIS A 212 13.16 14.44 -0.75
N GLU A 213 12.63 15.61 -1.09
CA GLU A 213 11.91 16.46 -0.15
C GLU A 213 10.51 15.94 0.21
N ASP A 214 9.78 15.36 -0.74
CA ASP A 214 8.45 14.82 -0.46
C ASP A 214 8.51 13.50 0.33
N ILE A 215 9.47 12.63 0.01
CA ILE A 215 9.67 11.35 0.70
C ILE A 215 10.23 11.60 2.12
N SER A 216 10.94 12.71 2.33
CA SER A 216 11.43 13.10 3.65
C SER A 216 10.33 13.22 4.69
N LYS A 217 9.12 13.67 4.31
CA LYS A 217 7.98 13.74 5.24
C LYS A 217 7.58 12.36 5.77
N ILE A 218 7.64 11.34 4.91
CA ILE A 218 7.34 9.96 5.30
C ILE A 218 8.47 9.39 6.15
N ILE A 219 9.72 9.60 5.74
CA ILE A 219 10.90 9.13 6.47
C ILE A 219 10.95 9.69 7.90
N ARG A 220 10.55 10.96 8.10
CA ARG A 220 10.50 11.62 9.42
C ARG A 220 9.63 10.89 10.45
N ARG A 221 8.66 10.08 10.01
CA ARG A 221 7.88 9.23 10.92
C ARG A 221 8.74 8.14 11.57
N TYR A 222 9.82 7.72 10.94
CA TYR A 222 10.60 6.57 11.39
C TYR A 222 11.97 6.95 11.96
N THR A 223 12.47 8.15 11.66
CA THR A 223 13.78 8.61 12.14
C THR A 223 13.99 10.10 11.93
N ASP A 224 14.67 10.73 12.89
CA ASP A 224 15.14 12.13 12.78
C ASP A 224 16.31 12.28 11.80
N ASP A 225 17.11 11.22 11.56
CA ASP A 225 18.23 11.23 10.61
C ASP A 225 17.76 10.97 9.17
N VAL A 226 16.91 11.86 8.68
CA VAL A 226 16.29 11.81 7.34
C VAL A 226 17.34 11.71 6.24
N LYS A 227 18.48 12.39 6.41
CA LYS A 227 19.56 12.42 5.42
C LYS A 227 20.19 11.04 5.25
N ASN A 228 20.61 10.38 6.33
CA ASN A 228 21.20 9.05 6.20
C ASN A 228 20.14 8.00 5.84
N ALA A 229 18.92 8.11 6.35
CA ALA A 229 17.81 7.23 5.96
C ALA A 229 17.53 7.28 4.45
N SER A 230 17.46 8.50 3.88
CA SER A 230 17.31 8.71 2.44
C SER A 230 18.45 8.08 1.64
N MET A 231 19.69 8.19 2.13
CA MET A 231 20.84 7.54 1.49
C MET A 231 20.75 6.01 1.54
N VAL A 232 20.26 5.44 2.65
CA VAL A 232 20.05 3.99 2.79
C VAL A 232 18.98 3.53 1.80
N ILE A 233 17.80 4.16 1.79
CA ILE A 233 16.70 3.84 0.88
C ILE A 233 17.19 3.92 -0.58
N ASN A 234 17.79 5.04 -0.99
CA ASN A 234 18.28 5.22 -2.35
C ASN A 234 19.35 4.20 -2.75
N SER A 235 20.15 3.70 -1.80
CA SER A 235 21.14 2.67 -2.11
C SER A 235 20.52 1.33 -2.53
N TYR A 236 19.30 1.04 -2.05
CA TYR A 236 18.51 -0.10 -2.52
C TYR A 236 17.81 0.22 -3.84
N LEU A 237 17.17 1.38 -3.95
CA LEU A 237 16.47 1.78 -5.18
C LEU A 237 17.40 1.75 -6.41
N ARG A 238 18.65 2.18 -6.26
CA ARG A 238 19.67 2.14 -7.33
C ARG A 238 20.12 0.72 -7.74
N LYS A 239 19.74 -0.30 -6.98
CA LYS A 239 20.02 -1.71 -7.26
C LYS A 239 18.77 -2.44 -7.76
N ASP A 240 17.83 -1.69 -8.35
CA ASP A 240 16.55 -2.17 -8.85
C ASP A 240 15.67 -2.87 -7.80
N GLU A 241 15.93 -2.59 -6.52
CA GLU A 241 15.04 -2.93 -5.43
C GLU A 241 13.96 -1.85 -5.25
N PHE A 242 12.88 -2.20 -4.56
CA PHE A 242 11.86 -1.25 -4.13
C PHE A 242 11.64 -1.33 -2.63
N VAL A 243 11.17 -0.23 -2.05
CA VAL A 243 10.84 -0.12 -0.63
C VAL A 243 9.33 0.04 -0.49
N VAL A 244 8.74 -0.73 0.42
CA VAL A 244 7.32 -0.64 0.77
C VAL A 244 7.21 -0.01 2.16
N PHE A 245 6.44 1.05 2.26
CA PHE A 245 5.98 1.60 3.53
C PHE A 245 4.54 1.16 3.76
N ASP A 246 4.28 0.58 4.92
CA ASP A 246 2.95 0.37 5.44
C ASP A 246 2.69 1.46 6.49
N LEU A 247 1.86 2.42 6.10
CA LEU A 247 1.59 3.63 6.88
C LEU A 247 0.53 3.40 7.97
N THR A 248 -0.08 2.21 7.99
CA THR A 248 -1.10 1.79 8.97
C THR A 248 -0.49 1.13 10.20
N ARG A 249 0.72 0.60 10.07
CA ARG A 249 1.45 -0.03 11.17
C ARG A 249 2.16 1.02 12.04
N LEU A 250 2.40 0.65 13.30
CA LEU A 250 3.22 1.43 14.20
C LEU A 250 4.65 1.55 13.66
N GLU A 251 5.32 2.65 13.97
CA GLU A 251 6.63 2.99 13.40
C GLU A 251 7.74 2.01 13.78
N ASN A 252 7.57 1.30 14.91
CA ASN A 252 8.48 0.27 15.40
C ASN A 252 8.15 -1.15 14.89
N ASP A 253 7.05 -1.33 14.16
CA ASP A 253 6.67 -2.63 13.59
C ASP A 253 7.68 -3.02 12.49
N PRO A 254 8.28 -4.23 12.54
CA PRO A 254 9.21 -4.71 11.51
C PRO A 254 8.65 -4.70 10.08
N LEU A 255 7.33 -4.75 9.93
CA LEU A 255 6.64 -4.73 8.64
C LEU A 255 6.20 -3.33 8.19
N ALA A 256 6.43 -2.29 9.00
CA ALA A 256 6.13 -0.91 8.63
C ALA A 256 7.00 -0.39 7.48
N ILE A 257 8.26 -0.81 7.40
CA ILE A 257 9.16 -0.51 6.28
C ILE A 257 9.83 -1.78 5.82
N ARG A 258 9.69 -2.09 4.54
CA ARG A 258 10.16 -3.35 3.96
C ARG A 258 10.94 -3.10 2.69
N LEU A 259 12.00 -3.88 2.50
CA LEU A 259 12.59 -4.09 1.20
C LEU A 259 11.73 -5.13 0.48
N ARG A 260 11.31 -4.81 -0.74
CA ARG A 260 10.25 -5.54 -1.44
C ARG A 260 8.99 -5.63 -0.55
N PHE A 261 8.25 -6.73 -0.61
CA PHE A 261 7.05 -6.90 0.21
C PHE A 261 7.31 -7.55 1.56
N ASP A 262 8.33 -8.38 1.72
CA ASP A 262 8.42 -9.35 2.82
C ASP A 262 9.63 -9.16 3.74
N THR A 263 10.64 -8.39 3.33
CA THR A 263 11.90 -8.29 4.07
C THR A 263 11.93 -7.02 4.92
N PRO A 264 11.90 -7.10 6.27
CA PRO A 264 11.99 -5.93 7.15
C PRO A 264 13.22 -5.05 6.87
N LEU A 265 13.00 -3.74 6.72
CA LEU A 265 14.06 -2.75 6.57
C LEU A 265 14.19 -1.93 7.86
N ASN A 266 15.03 -2.41 8.77
CA ASN A 266 15.39 -1.64 9.97
C ASN A 266 16.34 -0.47 9.59
N LEU A 267 15.77 0.73 9.41
CA LEU A 267 16.50 1.93 9.02
C LEU A 267 17.59 2.31 10.02
N GLN A 268 17.28 2.30 11.33
CA GLN A 268 18.24 2.68 12.38
C GLN A 268 19.50 1.80 12.34
N LYS A 269 19.32 0.47 12.27
CA LYS A 269 20.44 -0.49 12.16
C LYS A 269 21.27 -0.24 10.90
N LYS A 270 20.62 0.06 9.77
CA LYS A 270 21.30 0.34 8.49
C LYS A 270 22.07 1.67 8.52
N ILE A 271 21.52 2.70 9.16
CA ILE A 271 22.17 4.00 9.36
C ILE A 271 23.43 3.82 10.22
N MET A 272 23.32 3.13 11.37
CA MET A 272 24.46 2.85 12.25
C MET A 272 25.57 2.08 11.52
N MET A 273 25.22 1.05 10.74
CA MET A 273 26.21 0.30 9.95
C MET A 273 26.89 1.17 8.89
N ARG A 274 26.17 2.10 8.27
CA ARG A 274 26.73 3.04 7.29
C ARG A 274 27.69 4.03 7.95
N GLN A 275 27.36 4.55 9.13
CA GLN A 275 28.22 5.45 9.90
C GLN A 275 29.52 4.74 10.34
N LYS A 276 29.43 3.54 10.92
CA LYS A 276 30.60 2.72 11.27
C LYS A 276 31.53 2.43 10.09
N ARG A 277 30.97 2.23 8.89
CA ARG A 277 31.78 2.05 7.66
C ARG A 277 32.49 3.34 7.26
N LYS A 278 31.87 4.51 7.44
CA LYS A 278 32.50 5.80 7.19
C LYS A 278 33.63 6.07 8.19
N GLU A 279 33.44 5.76 9.46
CA GLU A 279 34.48 5.89 10.48
C GLU A 279 35.69 5.00 10.18
N LYS A 280 35.47 3.76 9.74
CA LYS A 280 36.54 2.84 9.32
C LYS A 280 37.24 3.20 8.00
N SER A 281 36.62 4.02 7.17
CA SER A 281 37.17 4.46 5.87
C SER A 281 37.66 5.90 5.89
N ALA A 282 37.49 6.62 7.01
CA ALA A 282 38.16 7.88 7.22
C ALA A 282 39.67 7.59 7.35
N PRO A 283 40.54 8.25 6.57
CA PRO A 283 41.97 8.10 6.75
C PRO A 283 42.30 8.49 8.19
N ALA A 284 43.15 7.70 8.84
CA ALA A 284 43.79 8.14 10.08
C ALA A 284 44.62 9.36 9.71
N ASN A 285 44.10 10.56 9.95
CA ASN A 285 44.91 11.76 9.86
C ASN A 285 45.91 11.69 11.01
N GLU A 286 47.20 11.62 10.62
CA GLU A 286 48.37 11.92 11.44
C GLU A 286 48.27 13.28 12.12
#